data_AF-A0A1F7GUV2-F1
#
_entry.id   AF-A0A1F7GUV2-F1
#
_cell.length_a   1.000
_cell.length_b   1.000
_cell.length_c   1.000
_cell.angle_alpha   90.00
_cell.angle_beta   90.00
_cell.angle_gamma   90.00
#
_symmetry.space_group_name_H-M   'P 1'
#
loop_
_entity.id
_entity.type
_entity.pdbx_description
1 polymer ?
#
loop_
_entity_poly.entity_id
_entity_poly.type
_entity_poly.pdbx_seq_one_letter_code
_entity_poly.pdbx_strand_id
1 'polypeptide(L)'
;MDIRKIKSFQQIEEFIEVYYRLLPSLPLNIRKSIATYLPPLAALVGIYHIIVALLPPPYSILESYTFFSINSIMLRGVLIVLGLALITSYKNLAQLSLKGWYNLYYIAFFHFFLSLIFFNLTYFISPLIVWYVLFQAKRFYR
;
A
#
# COMPACT_ATOMS: atom_id res chain seq x y z
N MET A 1 -19.86 14.44 -11.98
CA MET A 1 -19.89 12.98 -11.73
C MET A 1 -20.67 12.75 -10.44
N ASP A 2 -21.76 11.98 -10.49
CA ASP A 2 -22.67 11.80 -9.34
C ASP A 2 -22.07 10.79 -8.36
N ILE A 3 -21.65 11.26 -7.19
CA ILE A 3 -20.87 10.53 -6.18
C ILE A 3 -21.66 9.32 -5.62
N ARG A 4 -22.99 9.31 -5.81
CA ARG A 4 -23.92 8.28 -5.31
C ARG A 4 -23.95 6.96 -6.11
N LYS A 5 -23.15 6.81 -7.18
CA LYS A 5 -23.17 5.64 -8.09
C LYS A 5 -21.86 4.81 -8.12
N ILE A 6 -21.07 4.82 -7.06
CA ILE A 6 -19.93 3.90 -6.93
C ILE A 6 -20.48 2.51 -6.55
N LYS A 7 -20.54 1.60 -7.52
CA LYS A 7 -21.02 0.21 -7.43
C LYS A 7 -19.91 -0.84 -7.48
N SER A 8 -18.68 -0.53 -7.93
CA SER A 8 -17.57 -1.50 -7.98
C SER A 8 -16.20 -0.88 -7.64
N PHE A 9 -15.25 -1.71 -7.18
CA PHE A 9 -13.86 -1.31 -6.90
C PHE A 9 -13.15 -0.70 -8.11
N GLN A 10 -13.52 -1.13 -9.32
CA GLN A 10 -13.00 -0.59 -10.57
C GLN A 10 -13.37 0.89 -10.76
N GLN A 11 -14.54 1.31 -10.27
CA GLN A 11 -14.95 2.72 -10.32
C GLN A 11 -14.20 3.59 -9.31
N ILE A 12 -13.78 3.01 -8.17
CA ILE A 12 -12.90 3.71 -7.21
C ILE A 12 -11.53 3.96 -7.86
N GLU A 13 -11.01 2.95 -8.56
CA GLU A 13 -9.77 3.10 -9.31
C GLU A 13 -9.89 4.17 -10.41
N GLU A 14 -10.93 4.11 -11.24
CA GLU A 14 -11.18 5.11 -12.29
C GLU A 14 -11.28 6.52 -11.72
N PHE A 15 -12.03 6.68 -10.62
CA PHE A 15 -12.17 7.95 -9.93
C PHE A 15 -10.81 8.48 -9.48
N ILE A 16 -10.01 7.65 -8.81
CA ILE A 16 -8.68 8.01 -8.33
C ILE A 16 -7.73 8.30 -9.51
N GLU A 17 -7.84 7.57 -10.61
CA GLU A 17 -7.03 7.75 -11.81
C GLU A 17 -7.27 9.12 -12.46
N VAL A 18 -8.52 9.62 -12.45
CA VAL A 18 -8.85 10.97 -12.95
C VAL A 18 -8.01 12.03 -12.22
N TYR A 19 -7.87 11.93 -10.90
CA TYR A 19 -7.06 12.90 -10.14
C TYR A 19 -5.56 12.73 -10.39
N TYR A 20 -5.06 11.50 -10.46
CA TYR A 20 -3.63 11.29 -10.70
C TYR A 20 -3.17 11.65 -12.11
N ARG A 21 -4.07 11.64 -13.10
CA ARG A 21 -3.79 12.16 -14.45
C ARG A 21 -3.57 13.67 -14.48
N LEU A 22 -4.11 14.42 -13.50
CA LEU A 22 -3.88 15.86 -13.38
C LEU A 22 -2.50 16.18 -12.80
N LEU A 23 -1.86 15.22 -12.13
CA LEU A 23 -0.55 15.40 -11.53
C LEU A 23 0.56 15.27 -12.59
N PRO A 24 1.68 16.01 -12.42
CA PRO A 24 2.78 15.95 -13.36
C PRO A 24 3.30 14.53 -13.46
N SER A 25 3.55 14.08 -14.68
CA SER A 25 3.94 12.70 -14.93
C SER A 25 5.47 12.56 -14.81
N LEU A 26 5.95 11.54 -14.09
CA LEU A 26 7.39 11.37 -13.86
C LEU A 26 8.16 11.10 -15.18
N PRO A 27 9.47 11.41 -15.28
CA PRO A 27 10.28 11.00 -16.42
C PRO A 27 10.20 9.48 -16.68
N LEU A 28 10.23 9.09 -17.96
CA LEU A 28 10.09 7.70 -18.41
C LEU A 28 11.05 6.75 -17.71
N ASN A 29 12.31 7.19 -17.54
CA ASN A 29 13.38 6.44 -16.90
C ASN A 29 13.05 6.14 -15.44
N ILE A 30 12.55 7.14 -14.70
CA ILE A 30 12.16 6.98 -13.29
C ILE A 30 11.00 6.00 -13.18
N ARG A 31 9.97 6.10 -14.03
CA ARG A 31 8.85 5.15 -13.98
C ARG A 31 9.28 3.72 -14.28
N LYS A 32 10.22 3.54 -15.21
CA LYS A 32 10.79 2.21 -15.52
C LYS A 32 11.56 1.67 -14.32
N SER A 33 12.42 2.48 -13.71
CA SER A 33 13.15 2.11 -12.49
C SER A 33 12.19 1.75 -11.35
N ILE A 34 11.12 2.53 -11.13
CA ILE A 34 10.08 2.20 -10.15
C ILE A 34 9.50 0.81 -10.42
N ALA A 35 9.07 0.52 -11.65
CA ALA A 35 8.51 -0.80 -11.99
C ALA A 35 9.51 -1.94 -11.76
N THR A 36 10.81 -1.71 -12.01
CA THR A 36 11.88 -2.69 -11.77
C THR A 36 12.15 -2.93 -10.29
N TYR A 37 12.09 -1.89 -9.45
CA TYR A 37 12.37 -1.99 -8.01
C TYR A 37 11.11 -2.24 -7.15
N LEU A 38 9.90 -2.13 -7.72
CA LEU A 38 8.65 -2.38 -7.01
C LEU A 38 8.59 -3.78 -6.36
N PRO A 39 9.02 -4.88 -7.03
CA PRO A 39 9.00 -6.20 -6.42
C PRO A 39 9.86 -6.31 -5.15
N PRO A 40 11.18 -6.02 -5.15
CA PRO A 40 11.98 -6.12 -3.95
C PRO A 40 11.55 -5.12 -2.87
N LEU A 41 11.11 -3.90 -3.24
CA LEU A 41 10.57 -2.95 -2.27
C LEU A 41 9.31 -3.49 -1.58
N ALA A 42 8.38 -4.08 -2.32
CA ALA A 42 7.19 -4.71 -1.75
C ALA A 42 7.56 -5.82 -0.76
N ALA A 43 8.49 -6.70 -1.12
CA ALA A 43 8.94 -7.77 -0.24
C ALA A 43 9.63 -7.23 1.02
N LEU A 44 10.51 -6.23 0.90
CA LEU A 44 11.17 -5.59 2.05
C LEU A 44 10.16 -4.93 2.99
N VAL A 45 9.18 -4.21 2.44
CA VAL A 45 8.10 -3.63 3.24
C VAL A 45 7.28 -4.74 3.91
N GLY A 46 7.01 -5.84 3.22
CA GLY A 46 6.30 -6.99 3.82
C GLY A 46 7.08 -7.64 4.97
N ILE A 47 8.39 -7.81 4.82
CA ILE A 47 9.28 -8.29 5.90
C ILE A 47 9.25 -7.33 7.09
N TYR A 48 9.33 -6.02 6.82
CA TYR A 48 9.23 -4.99 7.86
C TYR A 48 7.93 -5.09 8.65
N HIS A 49 6.78 -5.30 7.99
CA HIS A 49 5.49 -5.50 8.66
C HIS A 49 5.50 -6.70 9.60
N ILE A 50 6.07 -7.83 9.17
CA ILE A 50 6.19 -9.04 9.99
C ILE A 50 7.09 -8.79 11.20
N ILE A 51 8.24 -8.13 11.01
CA ILE A 51 9.15 -7.80 12.10
C ILE A 51 8.43 -6.92 13.13
N VAL A 52 7.78 -5.84 12.70
CA VAL A 52 7.04 -4.94 13.61
C VAL A 52 5.94 -5.68 14.37
N ALA A 53 5.25 -6.62 13.73
CA ALA A 53 4.20 -7.41 14.36
C ALA A 53 4.73 -8.42 15.39
N LEU A 54 5.93 -8.96 15.19
CA LEU A 54 6.53 -9.99 16.05
C LEU A 54 7.40 -9.41 17.17
N LEU A 55 7.84 -8.14 17.08
CA LEU A 55 8.68 -7.54 18.10
C LEU A 55 7.97 -7.49 19.47
N PRO A 56 8.58 -8.08 20.52
CA PRO A 56 8.03 -8.04 21.86
C PRO A 56 8.31 -6.69 22.54
N PRO A 57 7.58 -6.35 23.61
CA PRO A 57 7.90 -5.20 24.46
C PRO A 57 9.30 -5.34 25.09
N PRO A 58 10.04 -4.24 25.32
CA PRO A 58 9.71 -2.84 25.04
C PRO A 58 10.04 -2.39 23.61
N TYR A 59 10.53 -3.29 22.75
CA TYR A 59 10.93 -2.97 21.38
C TYR A 59 9.74 -2.80 20.43
N SER A 60 8.51 -2.99 20.92
CA SER A 60 7.29 -2.83 20.13
C SER A 60 6.94 -1.36 19.94
N ILE A 61 7.00 -0.90 18.70
CA ILE A 61 6.57 0.46 18.31
C ILE A 61 5.03 0.61 18.43
N LEU A 62 4.29 -0.51 18.46
CA LEU A 62 2.83 -0.52 18.49
C LEU A 62 2.25 -0.12 19.86
N GLU A 63 2.99 -0.33 20.95
CA GLU A 63 2.52 -0.06 22.34
C GLU A 63 2.67 1.40 22.76
N SER A 64 3.44 2.19 21.99
CA SER A 64 3.68 3.61 22.27
C SER A 64 2.42 4.48 22.06
N TYR A 65 1.38 3.94 21.41
CA TYR A 65 0.14 4.64 21.13
C TYR A 65 -0.96 4.20 22.11
N THR A 66 -1.20 5.01 23.14
CA THR A 66 -2.12 4.76 24.27
C THR A 66 -3.55 4.37 23.87
N PHE A 67 -4.01 4.71 22.66
CA PHE A 67 -5.32 4.33 22.13
C PHE A 67 -5.41 2.89 21.60
N PHE A 68 -4.28 2.17 21.45
CA PHE A 68 -4.22 0.84 20.82
C PHE A 68 -3.99 -0.32 21.79
N SER A 69 -3.85 -0.04 23.09
CA SER A 69 -3.70 -1.06 24.12
C SER A 69 -4.86 -2.07 24.13
N ILE A 70 -6.06 -1.64 23.73
CA ILE A 70 -7.27 -2.47 23.70
C ILE A 70 -7.27 -3.47 22.52
N ASN A 71 -6.41 -3.31 21.49
CA ASN A 71 -6.40 -4.26 20.37
C ASN A 71 -5.05 -4.48 19.64
N SER A 72 -3.96 -4.47 20.39
CA SER A 72 -2.61 -4.70 19.86
C SER A 72 -2.47 -6.07 19.17
N ILE A 73 -3.17 -7.10 19.66
CA ILE A 73 -3.15 -8.45 19.08
C ILE A 73 -3.78 -8.46 17.68
N MET A 74 -4.95 -7.85 17.48
CA MET A 74 -5.56 -7.79 16.14
C MET A 74 -4.70 -6.96 15.19
N LEU A 75 -4.11 -5.86 15.65
CA LEU A 75 -3.21 -5.05 14.82
C LEU A 75 -1.98 -5.84 14.38
N ARG A 76 -1.35 -6.61 15.28
CA ARG A 76 -0.25 -7.53 14.93
C ARG A 76 -0.70 -8.55 13.88
N GLY A 77 -1.88 -9.15 14.04
CA GLY A 77 -2.46 -10.07 13.07
C GLY A 77 -2.65 -9.43 11.68
N VAL A 78 -3.19 -8.22 11.62
CA VAL A 78 -3.36 -7.46 10.39
C VAL A 78 -2.02 -7.19 9.70
N LEU A 79 -1.00 -6.75 10.46
CA LEU A 79 0.33 -6.49 9.91
C LEU A 79 0.99 -7.77 9.36
N ILE A 80 0.81 -8.92 10.02
CA ILE A 80 1.32 -10.22 9.52
C ILE A 80 0.65 -10.56 8.18
N VAL A 81 -0.69 -10.45 8.09
CA VAL A 81 -1.43 -10.75 6.87
C VAL A 81 -1.01 -9.84 5.72
N LEU A 82 -0.88 -8.53 5.98
CA LEU A 82 -0.41 -7.57 4.97
C LEU A 82 1.05 -7.86 4.56
N GLY A 83 1.90 -8.21 5.51
CA GLY A 83 3.30 -8.57 5.26
C GLY A 83 3.43 -9.79 4.35
N LEU A 84 2.67 -10.85 4.64
CA LEU A 84 2.62 -12.05 3.80
C LEU A 84 2.04 -11.75 2.41
N ALA A 85 0.99 -10.93 2.32
CA ALA A 85 0.40 -10.53 1.05
C ALA A 85 1.39 -9.74 0.17
N LEU A 86 2.20 -8.86 0.77
CA LEU A 86 3.28 -8.14 0.09
C LEU A 86 4.39 -9.08 -0.40
N ILE A 87 4.88 -9.98 0.46
CA ILE A 87 5.95 -10.93 0.11
C ILE A 87 5.51 -11.86 -1.02
N THR A 88 4.31 -12.43 -0.91
CA THR A 88 3.77 -13.35 -1.93
C THR A 88 3.49 -12.66 -3.26
N SER A 89 3.27 -11.34 -3.26
CA SER A 89 3.10 -10.54 -4.49
C SER A 89 4.40 -10.35 -5.27
N TYR A 90 5.58 -10.61 -4.67
CA TYR A 90 6.89 -10.44 -5.31
C TYR A 90 6.96 -11.09 -6.69
N LYS A 91 6.58 -12.37 -6.80
CA LYS A 91 6.66 -13.13 -8.06
C LYS A 91 5.82 -12.49 -9.16
N ASN A 92 4.58 -12.13 -8.83
CA ASN A 92 3.66 -11.49 -9.76
C ASN A 92 4.15 -10.11 -10.21
N LEU A 93 4.77 -9.35 -9.29
CA LEU A 93 5.34 -8.05 -9.59
C LEU A 93 6.61 -8.14 -10.45
N ALA A 94 7.48 -9.10 -10.16
CA ALA A 94 8.73 -9.33 -10.91
C ALA A 94 8.45 -9.77 -12.34
N GLN A 95 7.34 -10.47 -12.57
CA GLN A 95 6.83 -10.84 -13.90
C GLN A 95 6.05 -9.70 -14.58
N LEU A 96 5.97 -8.52 -13.96
CA LEU A 96 5.18 -7.38 -14.43
C LEU A 96 3.72 -7.75 -14.73
N SER A 97 3.11 -8.60 -13.89
CA SER A 97 1.69 -8.96 -14.04
C SER A 97 0.76 -7.93 -13.37
N LEU A 98 -0.36 -7.62 -14.01
CA LEU A 98 -1.40 -6.75 -13.44
C LEU A 98 -1.92 -7.27 -12.09
N LYS A 99 -1.99 -8.58 -11.91
CA LYS A 99 -2.38 -9.21 -10.64
C LYS A 99 -1.50 -8.74 -9.48
N GLY A 100 -0.17 -8.70 -9.68
CA GLY A 100 0.76 -8.21 -8.65
C GLY A 100 0.56 -6.72 -8.36
N TRP A 101 0.34 -5.93 -9.40
CA TRP A 101 0.06 -4.50 -9.26
C TRP A 101 -1.23 -4.24 -8.47
N TYR A 102 -2.31 -4.96 -8.78
CA TYR A 102 -3.57 -4.83 -8.05
C TYR A 102 -3.43 -5.21 -6.58
N ASN A 103 -2.66 -6.28 -6.26
CA ASN A 103 -2.39 -6.63 -4.87
C ASN A 103 -1.75 -5.45 -4.11
N LEU A 104 -0.73 -4.81 -4.68
CA LEU A 104 -0.12 -3.62 -4.07
C LEU A 104 -1.09 -2.46 -3.94
N TYR A 105 -1.88 -2.21 -4.98
CA TYR A 105 -2.87 -1.14 -4.99
C TYR A 105 -3.88 -1.31 -3.85
N TYR A 106 -4.42 -2.51 -3.66
CA TYR A 106 -5.39 -2.80 -2.60
C TYR A 106 -4.76 -2.82 -1.21
N ILE A 107 -3.51 -3.27 -1.07
CA ILE A 107 -2.77 -3.17 0.19
C ILE A 107 -2.55 -1.69 0.55
N ALA A 108 -2.17 -0.84 -0.41
CA ALA A 108 -2.04 0.59 -0.20
C ALA A 108 -3.39 1.25 0.14
N PHE A 109 -4.49 0.82 -0.51
CA PHE A 109 -5.85 1.22 -0.16
C PHE A 109 -6.18 0.87 1.27
N PHE A 110 -5.91 -0.36 1.69
CA PHE A 110 -6.15 -0.78 3.06
C PHE A 110 -5.31 0.03 4.07
N HIS A 111 -4.04 0.33 3.77
CA HIS A 111 -3.20 1.20 4.60
C HIS A 111 -3.76 2.62 4.74
N PHE A 112 -4.38 3.15 3.70
CA PHE A 112 -5.06 4.44 3.78
C PHE A 112 -6.19 4.42 4.82
N PHE A 113 -7.06 3.40 4.82
CA PHE A 113 -8.08 3.28 5.88
C PHE A 113 -7.48 3.05 7.25
N LEU A 114 -6.42 2.23 7.32
CA LEU A 114 -5.71 1.97 8.56
C LEU A 114 -5.20 3.30 9.15
N SER A 115 -4.58 4.15 8.33
CA SER A 115 -4.06 5.46 8.75
C SER A 115 -5.12 6.43 9.28
N LEU A 116 -6.36 6.36 8.78
CA LEU A 116 -7.48 7.14 9.28
C LEU A 116 -7.83 6.75 10.72
N ILE A 117 -7.72 5.47 11.07
CA ILE A 117 -7.94 4.98 12.43
C ILE A 117 -6.86 5.51 13.38
N PHE A 118 -5.62 5.67 12.90
CA PHE A 118 -4.50 6.17 13.70
C PHE A 118 -4.46 7.70 13.86
N PHE A 119 -5.32 8.45 13.15
CA PHE A 119 -5.32 9.92 13.13
C PHE A 119 -3.92 10.54 12.96
N ASN A 120 -3.06 9.91 12.16
CA ASN A 120 -1.69 10.32 11.98
C ASN A 120 -1.49 10.82 10.56
N LEU A 121 -1.17 12.12 10.43
CA LEU A 121 -1.03 12.80 9.15
C LEU A 121 0.06 12.17 8.27
N THR A 122 1.17 11.75 8.86
CA THR A 122 2.28 11.11 8.14
C THR A 122 1.85 9.75 7.59
N TYR A 123 1.17 8.94 8.39
CA TYR A 123 0.60 7.67 7.94
C TYR A 123 -0.53 7.86 6.92
N PHE A 124 -1.21 9.01 6.92
CA PHE A 124 -2.26 9.33 5.96
C PHE A 124 -1.73 9.75 4.59
N ILE A 125 -0.67 10.57 4.56
CA ILE A 125 -0.07 11.06 3.30
C ILE A 125 0.71 9.96 2.58
N SER A 126 1.39 9.07 3.32
CA SER A 126 2.24 8.03 2.73
C SER A 126 1.51 7.11 1.73
N PRO A 127 0.33 6.54 2.02
CA PRO A 127 -0.46 5.77 1.07
C PRO A 127 -0.85 6.52 -0.20
N LEU A 128 -1.10 7.84 -0.11
CA LEU A 128 -1.41 8.67 -1.28
C LEU A 128 -0.20 8.79 -2.21
N ILE A 129 1.00 8.99 -1.64
CA ILE A 129 2.25 9.01 -2.41
C ILE A 129 2.49 7.64 -3.06
N VAL A 130 2.30 6.56 -2.30
CA VAL A 130 2.44 5.19 -2.82
C VAL A 130 1.49 4.95 -4.00
N TRP A 131 0.23 5.37 -3.91
CA TRP A 131 -0.70 5.27 -5.03
C TRP A 131 -0.26 6.05 -6.24
N TYR A 132 0.16 7.30 -6.08
CA TYR A 132 0.71 8.08 -7.20
C TYR A 132 1.82 7.31 -7.91
N VAL A 133 2.78 6.78 -7.15
CA VAL A 133 3.90 5.97 -7.67
C VAL A 133 3.39 4.72 -8.39
N LEU A 134 2.40 4.02 -7.82
CA LEU A 134 1.79 2.83 -8.44
C LEU A 134 1.11 3.17 -9.77
N PHE A 135 0.36 4.26 -9.87
CA PHE A 135 -0.27 4.70 -11.12
C PHE A 135 0.76 5.03 -12.20
N GLN A 136 1.88 5.67 -11.83
CA GLN A 136 2.97 5.95 -12.77
C GLN A 136 3.63 4.66 -13.30
N ALA A 137 3.67 3.59 -12.50
CA ALA A 137 4.26 2.30 -12.87
C ALA A 137 3.28 1.37 -13.60
N LYS A 138 1.96 1.53 -13.44
CA LYS A 138 0.91 0.63 -13.96
C LYS A 138 1.10 0.25 -15.43
N ARG A 139 1.49 1.21 -16.27
CA ARG A 139 1.67 1.01 -17.72
C ARG A 139 2.71 -0.05 -18.12
N PHE A 140 3.59 -0.43 -17.20
CA PHE A 140 4.59 -1.47 -17.44
C PHE A 140 4.10 -2.88 -17.08
N TYR A 141 2.92 -2.99 -16.46
CA TYR A 141 2.30 -4.25 -16.07
C TYR A 141 1.29 -4.70 -17.13
N ARG A 142 1.18 -6.02 -17.34
CA ARG A 142 0.29 -6.67 -18.33
C ARG A 142 -0.56 -7.77 -17.72
#